data_AF-A0A1I8IZL2-F1
#
_entry.id   AF-A0A1I8IZL2-F1
#
_cell.length_a   1.000
_cell.length_b   1.000
_cell.length_c   1.000
_cell.angle_alpha   90.00
_cell.angle_beta   90.00
_cell.angle_gamma   90.00
#
_symmetry.space_group_name_H-M   'P 1'
#
loop_
_entity.id
_entity.type
_entity.pdbx_description
1 polymer ?
#
loop_
_entity_poly.entity_id
_entity_poly.type
_entity_poly.pdbx_seq_one_letter_code
_entity_poly.pdbx_strand_id
1 'polypeptide(L)'
;VRQVLLLIGTVAHHEPELRFEFCENTAWQPIGLFVGFLTCTVPLCLKARLLATLTVFAETPQLSVTVWQALQQSRCLTPPSGFGLSTGGPPSVASLTAEVDEAEARVEEFPLTRSALRLLLQLLLSQQQHWQQLHQPGKSGSGGGFCVVDASALRFVNEVVFLKHAMRSYRRPAERWSIAATCIEVGAPCCVL
;
A
#
# COMPACT_ATOMS: atom_id res chain seq x y z
N VAL A 1 -21.67 0.87 -1.55
CA VAL A 1 -20.19 0.88 -1.75
C VAL A 1 -19.48 -0.21 -0.97
N ARG A 2 -19.61 -0.30 0.37
CA ARG A 2 -18.89 -1.32 1.19
C ARG A 2 -19.11 -2.77 0.72
N GLN A 3 -20.35 -3.17 0.43
CA GLN A 3 -20.65 -4.53 -0.04
C GLN A 3 -20.08 -4.80 -1.44
N VAL A 4 -20.04 -3.80 -2.31
CA VAL A 4 -19.48 -3.90 -3.66
C VAL A 4 -17.96 -4.12 -3.58
N LEU A 5 -17.24 -3.37 -2.75
CA LEU A 5 -15.80 -3.56 -2.55
C LEU A 5 -15.47 -4.93 -1.95
N LEU A 6 -16.32 -5.43 -1.05
CA LEU A 6 -16.17 -6.79 -0.51
C LEU A 6 -16.36 -7.83 -1.60
N LEU A 7 -17.41 -7.71 -2.42
CA LEU A 7 -17.65 -8.61 -3.53
C LEU A 7 -16.47 -8.61 -4.52
N ILE A 8 -16.03 -7.42 -4.96
CA ILE A 8 -14.89 -7.28 -5.87
C ILE A 8 -13.62 -7.89 -5.26
N GLY A 9 -13.32 -7.59 -3.98
CA GLY A 9 -12.17 -8.14 -3.29
C GLY A 9 -12.22 -9.66 -3.14
N THR A 10 -13.40 -10.22 -2.84
CA THR A 10 -13.58 -11.68 -2.71
C THR A 10 -13.47 -12.37 -4.05
N VAL A 11 -14.12 -11.86 -5.10
CA VAL A 11 -14.03 -12.44 -6.46
C VAL A 11 -12.59 -12.39 -6.94
N ALA A 12 -11.92 -11.24 -6.82
CA ALA A 12 -10.53 -11.10 -7.22
C ALA A 12 -9.58 -12.03 -6.44
N HIS A 13 -9.88 -12.34 -5.18
CA HIS A 13 -9.08 -13.28 -4.38
C HIS A 13 -9.26 -14.73 -4.83
N HIS A 14 -10.47 -15.14 -5.24
CA HIS A 14 -10.73 -16.53 -5.63
C HIS A 14 -10.36 -16.80 -7.09
N GLU A 15 -10.51 -15.81 -7.97
CA GLU A 15 -10.32 -15.94 -9.41
C GLU A 15 -9.19 -15.00 -9.89
N PRO A 16 -7.94 -15.49 -9.97
CA PRO A 16 -6.79 -14.67 -10.36
C PRO A 16 -6.86 -14.21 -11.83
N GLU A 17 -7.51 -14.98 -12.70
CA GLU A 17 -7.68 -14.66 -14.13
C GLU A 17 -8.62 -13.47 -14.31
N LEU A 18 -9.77 -13.49 -13.63
CA LEU A 18 -10.74 -12.39 -13.65
C LEU A 18 -10.18 -11.08 -13.10
N ARG A 19 -9.23 -11.16 -12.15
CA ARG A 19 -8.59 -9.98 -11.56
C ARG A 19 -7.88 -9.12 -12.60
N PHE A 20 -7.17 -9.77 -13.52
CA PHE A 20 -6.45 -9.07 -14.59
C PHE A 20 -7.43 -8.45 -15.58
N GLU A 21 -8.39 -9.24 -16.09
CA GLU A 21 -9.42 -8.75 -17.02
C GLU A 21 -10.22 -7.58 -16.45
N PHE A 22 -10.55 -7.65 -15.15
CA PHE A 22 -11.27 -6.60 -14.44
C PHE A 22 -10.46 -5.30 -14.37
N CYS A 23 -9.14 -5.40 -14.18
CA CYS A 23 -8.26 -4.23 -14.08
C CYS A 23 -7.85 -3.66 -15.45
N GLU A 24 -7.80 -4.49 -16.50
CA GLU A 24 -7.57 -4.05 -17.89
C GLU A 24 -8.77 -3.32 -18.50
N ASN A 25 -9.97 -3.51 -17.96
CA ASN A 25 -11.16 -2.88 -18.48
C ASN A 25 -11.05 -1.34 -18.42
N THR A 26 -10.83 -0.73 -19.59
CA THR A 26 -10.60 0.71 -19.75
C THR A 26 -11.82 1.56 -19.42
N ALA A 27 -13.03 0.99 -19.41
CA ALA A 27 -14.22 1.71 -19.00
C ALA A 27 -14.27 1.92 -17.49
N TRP A 28 -13.67 1.01 -16.69
CA TRP A 28 -13.82 1.01 -15.23
C TRP A 28 -12.53 1.43 -14.51
N GLN A 29 -11.35 1.11 -15.05
CA GLN A 29 -10.04 1.46 -14.48
C GLN A 29 -10.00 1.42 -12.94
N PRO A 30 -10.30 0.26 -12.31
CA PRO A 30 -10.63 0.17 -10.90
C PRO A 30 -9.48 0.62 -9.99
N ILE A 31 -8.23 0.40 -10.39
CA ILE A 31 -7.04 0.82 -9.64
C ILE A 31 -7.02 2.35 -9.49
N GLY A 32 -7.21 3.09 -10.59
CA GLY A 32 -7.23 4.55 -10.57
C GLY A 32 -8.38 5.11 -9.75
N LEU A 33 -9.58 4.54 -9.89
CA LEU A 33 -10.75 4.92 -9.09
C LEU A 33 -10.52 4.69 -7.60
N PHE A 34 -10.02 3.52 -7.21
CA PHE A 34 -9.80 3.19 -5.80
C PHE A 34 -8.75 4.10 -5.16
N VAL A 35 -7.66 4.40 -5.88
CA VAL A 35 -6.65 5.36 -5.44
C VAL A 35 -7.21 6.78 -5.37
N GLY A 36 -8.07 7.19 -6.31
CA GLY A 36 -8.78 8.47 -6.23
C GLY A 36 -9.69 8.58 -4.99
N PHE A 37 -10.37 7.49 -4.60
CA PHE A 37 -11.15 7.48 -3.36
C PHE A 37 -10.30 7.58 -2.10
N LEU A 38 -9.03 7.16 -2.14
CA LEU A 38 -8.10 7.30 -1.01
C LEU A 38 -7.74 8.76 -0.72
N THR A 39 -7.73 9.64 -1.74
CA THR A 39 -7.46 11.08 -1.57
C THR A 39 -8.69 11.87 -1.14
N CYS A 40 -9.88 11.28 -1.23
CA CYS A 40 -11.14 11.90 -0.80
C CYS A 40 -11.35 11.79 0.72
N THR A 41 -12.19 12.67 1.27
CA THR A 41 -12.65 12.62 2.67
C THR A 41 -13.73 11.55 2.87
N VAL A 42 -13.32 10.28 2.82
CA VAL A 42 -14.19 9.12 3.05
C VAL A 42 -13.89 8.44 4.40
N PRO A 43 -14.83 7.67 4.99
CA PRO A 43 -14.60 7.00 6.27
C PRO A 43 -13.35 6.10 6.25
N LEU A 44 -12.56 6.08 7.34
CA LEU A 44 -11.33 5.27 7.43
C LEU A 44 -11.57 3.79 7.16
N CYS A 45 -12.69 3.24 7.65
CA CYS A 45 -13.10 1.86 7.39
C CYS A 45 -13.32 1.54 5.90
N LEU A 46 -13.57 2.56 5.07
CA LEU A 46 -13.65 2.42 3.61
C LEU A 46 -12.26 2.48 2.99
N LYS A 47 -11.41 3.44 3.39
CA LYS A 47 -10.02 3.53 2.93
C LYS A 47 -9.24 2.25 3.23
N ALA A 48 -9.39 1.69 4.43
CA ALA A 48 -8.78 0.43 4.82
C ALA A 48 -9.21 -0.75 3.94
N ARG A 49 -10.47 -0.75 3.48
CA ARG A 49 -10.98 -1.76 2.54
C ARG A 49 -10.47 -1.54 1.12
N LEU A 50 -10.43 -0.30 0.65
CA LEU A 50 -9.85 0.04 -0.65
C LEU A 50 -8.39 -0.43 -0.73
N LEU A 51 -7.58 -0.16 0.30
CA LEU A 51 -6.21 -0.67 0.38
C LEU A 51 -6.15 -2.20 0.40
N ALA A 52 -7.06 -2.86 1.12
CA ALA A 52 -7.12 -4.33 1.14
C ALA A 52 -7.47 -4.89 -0.26
N THR A 53 -8.41 -4.28 -0.99
CA THR A 53 -8.74 -4.69 -2.36
C THR A 53 -7.57 -4.43 -3.31
N LEU A 54 -6.88 -3.29 -3.17
CA LEU A 54 -5.64 -3.01 -3.93
C LEU A 54 -4.53 -4.01 -3.61
N THR A 55 -4.46 -4.52 -2.38
CA THR A 55 -3.52 -5.59 -2.00
C THR A 55 -3.80 -6.87 -2.78
N VAL A 56 -5.08 -7.24 -2.91
CA VAL A 56 -5.49 -8.38 -3.74
C VAL A 56 -5.12 -8.14 -5.21
N PHE A 57 -5.29 -6.93 -5.74
CA PHE A 57 -4.84 -6.63 -7.10
C PHE A 57 -3.31 -6.75 -7.24
N ALA A 58 -2.56 -6.28 -6.24
CA ALA A 58 -1.11 -6.31 -6.23
C ALA A 58 -0.48 -7.70 -6.12
N GLU A 59 -1.23 -8.77 -5.79
CA GLU A 59 -0.66 -10.13 -5.84
C GLU A 59 -0.40 -10.58 -7.29
N THR A 60 -1.05 -9.95 -8.28
CA THR A 60 -0.69 -10.15 -9.69
C THR A 60 0.46 -9.20 -10.03
N PRO A 61 1.64 -9.70 -10.41
CA PRO A 61 2.84 -8.88 -10.55
C PRO A 61 2.70 -7.76 -11.58
N GLN A 62 1.97 -7.99 -12.68
CA GLN A 62 1.67 -6.99 -13.71
C GLN A 62 0.88 -5.81 -13.13
N LEU A 63 -0.13 -6.10 -12.30
CA LEU A 63 -0.98 -5.09 -11.67
C LEU A 63 -0.26 -4.37 -10.53
N SER A 64 0.69 -5.03 -9.86
CA SER A 64 1.43 -4.46 -8.74
C SER A 64 2.17 -3.17 -9.11
N VAL A 65 2.71 -3.08 -10.33
CA VAL A 65 3.34 -1.88 -10.89
C VAL A 65 2.33 -0.76 -11.05
N THR A 66 1.19 -1.07 -11.66
CA THR A 66 0.11 -0.11 -11.91
C THR A 66 -0.46 0.45 -10.61
N VAL A 67 -0.68 -0.43 -9.62
CA VAL A 67 -1.12 -0.05 -8.27
C VAL A 67 -0.12 0.91 -7.64
N TRP A 68 1.17 0.59 -7.70
CA TRP A 68 2.20 1.46 -7.13
C TRP A 68 2.32 2.81 -7.86
N GLN A 69 2.33 2.81 -9.19
CA GLN A 69 2.39 4.05 -9.97
C GLN A 69 1.20 4.96 -9.65
N ALA A 70 0.00 4.40 -9.52
CA ALA A 70 -1.18 5.14 -9.11
C ALA A 70 -1.02 5.73 -7.70
N LEU A 71 -0.51 4.95 -6.74
CA LEU A 71 -0.23 5.43 -5.37
C LEU A 71 0.77 6.58 -5.37
N GLN A 72 1.85 6.49 -6.15
CA GLN A 72 2.85 7.54 -6.28
C GLN A 72 2.27 8.82 -6.89
N GLN A 73 1.50 8.71 -7.96
CA GLN A 73 0.82 9.84 -8.60
C GLN A 73 -0.14 10.55 -7.64
N SER A 74 -0.82 9.79 -6.79
CA SER A 74 -1.75 10.33 -5.80
C SER A 74 -1.08 10.91 -4.54
N ARG A 75 0.21 10.64 -4.33
CA ARG A 75 0.99 10.98 -3.12
C ARG A 75 0.35 10.50 -1.81
N CYS A 76 -0.49 9.46 -1.87
CA CYS A 76 -1.24 8.94 -0.72
C CYS A 76 -0.33 8.48 0.42
N LEU A 77 0.84 7.92 0.11
CA LEU A 77 1.79 7.36 1.07
C LEU A 77 2.96 8.29 1.40
N THR A 78 3.02 9.48 0.78
CA THR A 78 4.09 10.43 1.03
C THR A 78 3.85 11.07 2.41
N PRO A 79 4.76 10.92 3.38
CA PRO A 79 4.64 11.62 4.66
C PRO A 79 4.68 13.14 4.42
N PRO A 80 3.92 13.94 5.18
CA PRO A 80 4.05 15.38 5.12
C PRO A 80 5.50 15.71 5.47
N SER A 81 6.21 16.33 4.53
CA SER A 81 7.61 16.69 4.67
C SER A 81 7.77 17.61 5.89
N GLY A 82 8.16 17.04 7.02
CA GLY A 82 8.74 17.79 8.12
C GLY A 82 10.18 18.11 7.74
N PHE A 83 10.45 19.38 7.45
CA PHE A 83 11.78 19.97 7.28
C PHE A 83 12.46 19.76 5.91
N GLY A 84 12.35 20.75 5.02
CA GLY A 84 13.21 20.86 3.83
C GLY A 84 12.51 21.52 2.64
N LEU A 85 13.17 22.52 2.05
CA LEU A 85 12.66 23.50 1.07
C LEU A 85 12.09 22.90 -0.24
N SER A 86 11.15 23.68 -0.82
CA SER A 86 10.64 23.67 -2.21
C SER A 86 9.45 22.74 -2.54
N THR A 87 8.39 23.16 -3.24
CA THR A 87 7.84 24.47 -3.66
C THR A 87 6.38 24.22 -4.11
N GLY A 88 5.44 25.09 -3.72
CA GLY A 88 4.26 25.42 -4.55
C GLY A 88 3.13 24.39 -4.78
N GLY A 89 2.98 23.34 -3.97
CA GLY A 89 1.81 22.46 -4.04
C GLY A 89 0.66 22.94 -3.14
N PRO A 90 -0.63 22.88 -3.58
CA PRO A 90 -1.75 23.35 -2.76
C PRO A 90 -1.86 22.56 -1.44
N PRO A 91 -2.18 23.23 -0.31
CA PRO A 91 -2.16 22.65 1.04
C PRO A 91 -3.42 21.83 1.37
N SER A 92 -3.81 20.84 0.56
CA SER A 92 -5.07 20.13 0.81
C SER A 92 -5.23 18.68 0.34
N VAL A 93 -4.17 17.97 -0.02
CA VAL A 93 -4.32 16.51 -0.20
C VAL A 93 -4.08 15.87 1.17
N ALA A 94 -5.17 15.48 1.83
CA ALA A 94 -5.10 14.70 3.07
C ALA A 94 -4.27 13.43 2.80
N SER A 95 -3.00 13.45 3.19
CA SER A 95 -2.14 12.28 3.11
C SER A 95 -2.70 11.23 4.06
N LEU A 96 -2.74 9.96 3.64
CA LEU A 96 -3.22 8.88 4.51
C LEU A 96 -2.51 8.90 5.87
N THR A 97 -1.26 9.36 5.89
CA THR A 97 -0.44 9.52 7.10
C THR A 97 -1.08 10.40 8.17
N ALA A 98 -1.66 11.54 7.80
CA ALA A 98 -2.28 12.46 8.75
C ALA A 98 -3.60 11.89 9.30
N GLU A 99 -4.39 11.23 8.44
CA GLU A 99 -5.62 10.57 8.86
C GLU A 99 -5.37 9.34 9.74
N VAL A 100 -4.32 8.58 9.44
CA VAL A 100 -3.85 7.43 10.25
C VAL A 100 -3.57 7.86 11.69
N ASP A 101 -2.84 8.95 11.89
CA ASP A 101 -2.42 9.35 13.24
C ASP A 101 -3.57 9.91 14.08
N GLU A 102 -4.46 10.72 13.51
CA GLU A 102 -5.46 11.43 14.31
C GLU A 102 -6.71 10.59 14.61
N ALA A 103 -7.20 9.84 13.61
CA ALA A 103 -8.47 9.15 13.73
C ALA A 103 -8.33 7.72 14.30
N GLU A 104 -7.27 6.98 13.95
CA GLU A 104 -7.06 5.61 14.48
C GLU A 104 -6.60 5.64 15.94
N ALA A 105 -5.75 6.61 16.32
CA ALA A 105 -5.27 6.73 17.70
C ALA A 105 -6.40 6.98 18.71
N ARG A 106 -7.48 7.66 18.31
CA ARG A 106 -8.66 7.88 19.17
C ARG A 106 -9.46 6.60 19.45
N VAL A 107 -9.49 5.67 18.50
CA VAL A 107 -10.27 4.44 18.60
C VAL A 107 -9.42 3.26 19.11
N GLU A 108 -8.09 3.44 19.14
CA GLU A 108 -7.09 2.44 19.52
C GLU A 108 -7.16 1.17 18.64
N GLU A 109 -7.71 1.31 17.43
CA GLU A 109 -7.77 0.27 16.41
C GLU A 109 -7.16 0.82 15.12
N PHE A 110 -6.31 0.03 14.46
CA PHE A 110 -5.47 0.50 13.34
C PHE A 110 -5.72 -0.24 12.01
N PRO A 111 -6.98 -0.35 11.52
CA PRO A 111 -7.29 -1.09 10.31
C PRO A 111 -6.68 -0.49 9.04
N LEU A 112 -6.55 0.83 8.95
CA LEU A 112 -5.96 1.54 7.82
C LEU A 112 -4.46 1.33 7.78
N THR A 113 -3.77 1.55 8.92
CA THR A 113 -2.34 1.23 9.06
C THR A 113 -2.05 -0.21 8.65
N ARG A 114 -2.85 -1.17 9.15
CA ARG A 114 -2.67 -2.59 8.83
C ARG A 114 -2.84 -2.87 7.35
N SER A 115 -3.87 -2.34 6.70
CA SER A 115 -4.07 -2.53 5.26
C SER A 115 -2.98 -1.87 4.43
N ALA A 116 -2.47 -0.69 4.84
CA ALA A 116 -1.36 -0.03 4.15
C ALA A 116 -0.06 -0.84 4.22
N LEU A 117 0.30 -1.34 5.40
CA LEU A 117 1.47 -2.20 5.58
C LEU A 117 1.36 -3.50 4.77
N ARG A 118 0.18 -4.12 4.74
CA ARG A 118 -0.04 -5.33 3.94
C ARG A 118 0.09 -5.07 2.45
N LEU A 119 -0.41 -3.95 1.95
CA LEU A 119 -0.22 -3.55 0.56
C LEU A 119 1.26 -3.36 0.23
N LEU A 120 2.00 -2.63 1.08
CA LEU A 120 3.43 -2.41 0.90
C LEU A 120 4.22 -3.72 0.91
N LEU A 121 3.92 -4.62 1.84
CA LEU A 121 4.52 -5.95 1.88
C LEU A 121 4.20 -6.73 0.60
N GLN A 122 2.94 -6.72 0.15
CA GLN A 122 2.56 -7.46 -1.05
C GLN A 122 3.23 -6.94 -2.32
N LEU A 123 3.36 -5.62 -2.45
CA LEU A 123 4.14 -5.00 -3.52
C LEU A 123 5.59 -5.46 -3.47
N LEU A 124 6.22 -5.46 -2.29
CA LEU A 124 7.59 -5.93 -2.12
C LEU A 124 7.77 -7.42 -2.47
N LEU A 125 6.82 -8.27 -2.06
CA LEU A 125 6.83 -9.69 -2.40
C LEU A 125 6.64 -9.93 -3.90
N SER A 126 5.75 -9.18 -4.56
CA SER A 126 5.56 -9.28 -6.01
C SER A 126 6.81 -8.89 -6.79
N GLN A 127 7.58 -7.91 -6.28
CA GLN A 127 8.90 -7.55 -6.82
C GLN A 127 9.88 -8.71 -6.72
N GLN A 128 9.99 -9.33 -5.54
CA GLN A 128 10.95 -10.39 -5.28
C GLN A 128 10.70 -11.59 -6.20
N GLN A 129 9.44 -11.98 -6.40
CA GLN A 129 9.06 -13.05 -7.32
C GLN A 129 9.47 -12.73 -8.76
N HIS A 130 9.29 -11.48 -9.20
CA HIS A 130 9.71 -11.03 -10.53
C HIS A 130 11.25 -11.03 -10.67
N TRP A 131 11.97 -10.57 -9.65
CA TRP A 131 13.43 -10.58 -9.63
C TRP A 131 13.99 -12.00 -9.70
N GLN A 132 13.42 -12.95 -8.96
CA GLN A 132 13.79 -14.36 -9.04
C GLN A 132 13.58 -14.97 -10.44
N GLN A 133 12.58 -14.51 -11.19
CA GLN A 133 12.33 -14.95 -12.57
C GLN A 133 13.36 -14.38 -13.56
N LEU A 134 13.80 -13.14 -13.35
CA LEU A 134 14.82 -12.47 -14.19
C LEU A 134 16.23 -13.03 -13.99
N HIS A 135 16.56 -13.49 -12.77
CA HIS A 135 17.87 -14.06 -12.43
C HIS A 135 17.95 -15.57 -12.61
N GLN A 136 16.98 -16.19 -13.31
CA GLN A 136 17.11 -17.60 -13.69
C GLN A 136 18.23 -17.76 -14.73
N PRO A 137 19.18 -18.69 -14.52
CA PRO A 137 20.29 -18.90 -15.44
C PRO A 137 19.74 -19.32 -16.82
N GLY A 138 19.91 -18.45 -17.82
CA GLY A 138 19.50 -18.70 -19.21
C GLY A 138 18.56 -17.66 -19.83
N LYS A 139 18.00 -16.71 -19.06
CA LYS A 139 17.20 -15.60 -19.60
C LYS A 139 17.86 -14.26 -19.24
N SER A 140 18.79 -13.80 -20.08
CA SER A 140 19.38 -12.46 -19.95
C SER A 140 18.36 -11.41 -20.40
N GLY A 141 17.45 -11.05 -19.51
CA GLY A 141 16.61 -9.86 -19.65
C GLY A 141 17.37 -8.64 -19.15
N SER A 142 17.37 -7.55 -19.93
CA SER A 142 17.97 -6.26 -19.57
C SER A 142 17.48 -5.82 -18.18
N GLY A 143 18.39 -5.82 -17.21
CA GLY A 143 18.14 -5.48 -15.82
C GLY A 143 17.88 -3.98 -15.64
N GLY A 144 16.68 -3.54 -16.00
CA GLY A 144 16.11 -2.30 -15.50
C GLY A 144 15.57 -2.56 -14.10
N GLY A 145 16.15 -1.92 -13.08
CA GLY A 145 15.78 -2.08 -11.68
C GLY A 145 14.29 -1.90 -11.46
N PHE A 146 13.58 -3.03 -11.38
CA PHE A 146 12.20 -3.11 -10.94
C PHE A 146 12.25 -3.05 -9.40
N CYS A 147 12.54 -1.86 -8.89
CA CYS A 147 12.32 -1.54 -7.49
C CYS A 147 11.07 -0.66 -7.47
N VAL A 148 9.92 -1.31 -7.38
CA VAL A 148 8.65 -0.59 -7.29
C VAL A 148 8.57 0.14 -5.96
N VAL A 149 8.96 -0.45 -4.82
CA VAL A 149 8.88 0.26 -3.52
C VAL A 149 10.07 1.20 -3.34
N ASP A 150 9.82 2.51 -3.31
CA ASP A 150 10.84 3.55 -3.19
C ASP A 150 11.16 3.92 -1.72
N ALA A 151 12.16 4.80 -1.54
CA ALA A 151 12.54 5.33 -0.24
C ALA A 151 11.38 6.05 0.49
N SER A 152 10.36 6.54 -0.23
CA SER A 152 9.22 7.23 0.37
C SER A 152 8.30 6.27 1.13
N ALA A 153 8.08 5.06 0.63
CA ALA A 153 7.34 4.03 1.35
C ALA A 153 8.09 3.53 2.58
N LEU A 154 9.41 3.38 2.51
CA LEU A 154 10.23 3.03 3.68
C LEU A 154 10.19 4.14 4.73
N ARG A 155 10.23 5.40 4.30
CA ARG A 155 10.07 6.55 5.19
C ARG A 155 8.69 6.55 5.85
N PHE A 156 7.62 6.23 5.12
CA PHE A 156 6.29 6.03 5.69
C PHE A 156 6.30 4.95 6.78
N VAL A 157 6.80 3.75 6.49
CA VAL A 157 6.83 2.64 7.46
C VAL A 157 7.64 3.04 8.69
N ASN A 158 8.80 3.67 8.51
CA ASN A 158 9.67 4.02 9.62
C ASN A 158 9.09 5.19 10.44
N GLU A 159 8.87 6.35 9.83
CA GLU A 159 8.53 7.60 10.52
C GLU A 159 7.06 7.68 10.96
N VAL A 160 6.15 7.08 10.20
CA VAL A 160 4.72 7.17 10.48
C VAL A 160 4.25 5.99 11.32
N VAL A 161 4.83 4.80 11.15
CA VAL A 161 4.34 3.58 11.82
C VAL A 161 5.30 3.09 12.89
N PHE A 162 6.53 2.73 12.52
CA PHE A 162 7.47 2.02 13.39
C PHE A 162 7.94 2.87 14.57
N LEU A 163 8.38 4.11 14.32
CA LEU A 163 8.82 5.05 15.36
C LEU A 163 7.71 5.37 16.38
N LYS A 164 6.46 5.48 15.90
CA LYS A 164 5.30 5.76 16.76
C LYS A 164 4.72 4.50 17.40
N HIS A 165 5.12 3.31 16.97
CA HIS A 165 4.54 2.04 17.38
C HIS A 165 4.54 1.85 18.89
N ALA A 166 5.65 2.21 19.55
CA ALA A 166 5.82 2.04 21.00
C ALA A 166 4.93 2.99 21.83
N MET A 167 4.54 4.14 21.26
CA MET A 167 3.76 5.18 21.94
C MET A 167 2.24 5.06 21.70
N ARG A 168 1.81 4.18 20.79
CA ARG A 168 0.40 3.97 20.47
C ARG A 168 -0.27 3.02 21.46
N SER A 169 -1.46 3.38 21.92
CA SER A 169 -2.35 2.47 22.65
C SER A 169 -3.09 1.56 21.65
N TYR A 170 -3.09 0.25 21.91
CA TYR A 170 -3.77 -0.74 21.09
C TYR A 170 -4.87 -1.41 21.90
N ARG A 171 -6.10 -1.36 21.38
CA ARG A 171 -7.24 -2.08 21.97
C ARG A 171 -7.02 -3.58 21.97
N ARG A 172 -6.37 -4.13 20.94
CA ARG A 172 -6.06 -5.56 20.81
C ARG A 172 -4.55 -5.79 20.82
N PRO A 173 -4.01 -6.59 21.76
CA PRO A 173 -2.58 -6.89 21.77
C PRO A 173 -2.13 -7.67 20.54
N ALA A 174 -2.99 -8.52 19.97
CA ALA A 174 -2.68 -9.24 18.72
C ALA A 174 -2.46 -8.30 17.53
N GLU A 175 -3.21 -7.18 17.45
CA GLU A 175 -3.04 -6.19 16.40
C GLU A 175 -1.69 -5.48 16.51
N ARG A 176 -1.27 -5.15 17.73
CA ARG A 176 0.06 -4.57 18.01
C ARG A 176 1.17 -5.46 17.44
N TRP A 177 1.17 -6.74 17.78
CA TRP A 177 2.20 -7.67 17.32
C TRP A 177 2.16 -7.89 15.81
N SER A 178 0.96 -7.96 15.22
CA SER A 178 0.80 -8.08 13.77
C SER A 178 1.42 -6.88 13.04
N ILE A 179 1.19 -5.65 13.52
CA ILE A 179 1.76 -4.44 12.92
C ILE A 179 3.28 -4.43 13.04
N ALA A 180 3.82 -4.77 14.21
CA ALA A 180 5.27 -4.84 14.42
C ALA A 180 5.93 -5.86 13.50
N ALA A 181 5.35 -7.06 13.38
CA ALA A 181 5.85 -8.12 12.50
C ALA A 181 5.87 -7.66 11.03
N THR A 182 4.77 -7.08 10.54
CA THR A 182 4.70 -6.60 9.14
C THR A 182 5.69 -5.46 8.88
N CYS A 183 5.93 -4.55 9.83
CA CYS A 183 6.96 -3.51 9.67
C CYS A 183 8.37 -4.12 9.49
N ILE A 184 8.70 -5.16 10.26
CA ILE A 184 9.99 -5.85 10.16
C ILE A 184 10.09 -6.62 8.83
N GLU A 185 9.02 -7.29 8.41
CA GLU A 185 8.95 -8.00 7.12
C GLU A 185 9.10 -7.06 5.93
N VAL A 186 8.58 -5.84 6.00
CA VAL A 186 8.81 -4.82 4.95
C VAL A 186 10.26 -4.33 4.96
N GLY A 187 10.89 -4.24 6.13
CA GLY A 187 12.29 -3.82 6.25
C GLY A 187 13.30 -4.88 5.81
N ALA A 188 13.00 -6.17 5.98
CA ALA A 188 13.95 -7.25 5.76
C ALA A 188 14.47 -7.35 4.30
N PRO A 189 13.63 -7.29 3.25
CA PRO A 189 14.10 -7.36 1.86
C PRO A 189 14.96 -6.16 1.47
N CYS A 190 14.76 -5.01 2.10
CA CYS A 190 15.57 -3.82 1.87
C CYS A 190 16.97 -3.88 2.52
N CYS A 191 17.19 -4.79 3.47
CA CYS A 191 18.51 -5.01 4.08
C CYS A 191 19.35 -6.05 3.33
N VAL A 192 18.76 -6.81 2.41
CA VAL A 192 19.41 -7.89 1.65
C VAL A 192 19.88 -7.40 0.25
N LEU A 193 19.51 -6.18 -0.14
CA LEU A 193 20.00 -5.46 -1.31
C LEU A 193 21.16 -4.53 -0.92
#